data_AF-A0AAE4ZC02-F1
#
_entry.id   AF-A0AAE4ZC02-F1
#
_cell.length_a   1.000
_cell.length_b   1.000
_cell.length_c   1.000
_cell.angle_alpha   90.00
_cell.angle_beta   90.00
_cell.angle_gamma   90.00
#
_symmetry.space_group_name_H-M   'P 1'
#
loop_
_entity.id
_entity.type
_entity.pdbx_description
1 polymer ?
#
loop_
_entity_poly.entity_id
_entity_poly.type
_entity_poly.pdbx_seq_one_letter_code
_entity_poly.pdbx_strand_id
1 'polypeptide(L)'
;MARSRSTGNLGPLARQVRRATLAALLALSTAACSDDPTGLTAIVGVYTLIDVDDDPLPARTDSAVTHVTRVRAGTLSIDPDGSYAMTVEWELVPVGLSPVPGSHSEVGTVTIIGESQVRFEGDFATWTGIFEGDAMRVAVLLPEVSDTAVELRFRR
;
A
#
# COMPACT_ATOMS: atom_id res chain seq x y z
N MET A 1 37.08 -48.37 -67.00
CA MET A 1 36.23 -47.69 -66.00
C MET A 1 37.02 -47.53 -64.71
N ALA A 2 36.91 -46.37 -64.07
CA ALA A 2 37.97 -45.74 -63.28
C ALA A 2 37.91 -45.97 -61.75
N ARG A 3 39.11 -46.09 -61.15
CA ARG A 3 39.72 -45.51 -59.91
C ARG A 3 38.82 -45.29 -58.67
N SER A 4 39.11 -45.90 -57.50
CA SER A 4 40.21 -45.71 -56.52
C SER A 4 40.02 -44.53 -55.54
N ARG A 5 40.16 -44.85 -54.25
CA ARG A 5 40.04 -44.01 -53.03
C ARG A 5 41.06 -42.86 -52.96
N SER A 6 40.72 -41.86 -52.15
CA SER A 6 41.47 -41.45 -50.93
C SER A 6 41.82 -39.95 -50.83
N THR A 7 41.32 -39.36 -49.74
CA THR A 7 41.94 -38.35 -48.85
C THR A 7 42.45 -37.03 -49.43
N GLY A 8 41.71 -35.97 -49.13
CA GLY A 8 42.25 -34.61 -48.96
C GLY A 8 41.84 -34.10 -47.58
N ASN A 9 42.80 -34.06 -46.67
CA ASN A 9 42.68 -33.47 -45.33
C ASN A 9 43.31 -32.07 -45.40
N LEU A 10 42.53 -31.01 -45.13
CA LEU A 10 43.03 -29.66 -44.91
C LEU A 10 42.16 -29.02 -43.80
N GLY A 11 42.59 -29.15 -42.54
CA GLY A 11 42.44 -28.04 -41.59
C GLY A 11 43.61 -27.07 -41.76
N PRO A 12 43.72 -25.96 -40.99
CA PRO A 12 42.91 -25.53 -39.84
C PRO A 12 42.50 -24.03 -39.86
N LEU A 13 41.63 -23.66 -38.92
CA LEU A 13 41.61 -22.37 -38.20
C LEU A 13 42.12 -21.10 -38.92
N ALA A 14 41.22 -20.31 -39.51
CA ALA A 14 41.43 -18.86 -39.62
C ALA A 14 40.10 -18.07 -39.71
N ARG A 15 39.67 -17.59 -38.55
CA ARG A 15 39.07 -16.26 -38.31
C ARG A 15 37.82 -15.84 -39.08
N GLN A 16 36.81 -15.55 -38.24
CA GLN A 16 35.99 -14.34 -38.28
C GLN A 16 35.22 -14.10 -39.58
N VAL A 17 33.91 -14.31 -39.54
CA VAL A 17 32.97 -13.18 -39.63
C VAL A 17 31.73 -13.55 -38.84
N ARG A 18 31.48 -12.76 -37.78
CA ARG A 18 30.24 -12.67 -37.03
C ARG A 18 29.05 -12.48 -37.99
N ARG A 19 28.00 -13.28 -37.86
CA ARG A 19 26.60 -12.98 -38.25
C ARG A 19 25.74 -14.15 -37.76
N ALA A 20 25.29 -14.15 -36.51
CA ALA A 20 24.09 -13.44 -36.07
C ALA A 20 22.88 -13.80 -36.95
N THR A 21 22.22 -14.91 -36.65
CA THR A 21 20.77 -15.01 -36.82
C THR A 21 20.23 -15.87 -35.69
N LEU A 22 20.04 -15.19 -34.55
CA LEU A 22 19.29 -15.67 -33.39
C LEU A 22 17.89 -16.05 -33.91
N ALA A 23 17.55 -17.33 -33.85
CA ALA A 23 16.21 -17.80 -34.14
C ALA A 23 15.28 -17.27 -33.05
N ALA A 24 14.53 -16.22 -33.38
CA ALA A 24 13.42 -15.70 -32.60
C ALA A 24 12.31 -16.76 -32.58
N LEU A 25 12.36 -17.63 -31.58
CA LEU A 25 11.31 -18.58 -31.26
C LEU A 25 10.44 -17.99 -30.15
N LEU A 26 9.22 -17.68 -30.56
CA LEU A 26 7.99 -17.60 -29.79
C LEU A 26 8.12 -17.85 -28.28
N ALA A 27 7.89 -16.79 -27.51
CA ALA A 27 6.89 -16.86 -26.45
C ALA A 27 6.08 -15.56 -26.55
N LEU A 28 4.87 -15.66 -27.12
CA LEU A 28 3.82 -14.72 -26.81
C LEU A 28 3.59 -14.87 -25.30
N SER A 29 4.27 -14.07 -24.50
CA SER A 29 3.81 -13.72 -23.17
C SER A 29 2.52 -12.94 -23.39
N THR A 30 1.41 -13.68 -23.41
CA THR A 30 0.11 -13.14 -23.10
C THR A 30 0.27 -12.38 -21.80
N ALA A 31 0.37 -11.06 -21.90
CA ALA A 31 0.06 -10.19 -20.79
C ALA A 31 -1.40 -10.51 -20.45
N ALA A 32 -1.59 -11.47 -19.55
CA ALA A 32 -2.77 -11.47 -18.72
C ALA A 32 -2.64 -10.21 -17.85
N CYS A 33 -2.96 -9.06 -18.44
CA CYS A 33 -3.67 -8.02 -17.71
C CYS A 33 -5.00 -8.65 -17.31
N SER A 34 -4.93 -9.51 -16.30
CA SER A 34 -6.09 -9.81 -15.49
C SER A 34 -6.29 -8.51 -14.72
N ASP A 35 -7.20 -7.67 -15.20
CA ASP A 35 -7.73 -6.53 -14.44
C ASP A 35 -8.56 -7.05 -13.25
N ASP A 36 -8.06 -8.06 -12.54
CA ASP A 36 -8.54 -8.43 -11.23
C ASP A 36 -7.91 -7.43 -10.27
N PRO A 37 -8.69 -6.50 -9.68
CA PRO A 37 -8.21 -5.64 -8.61
C PRO A 37 -8.12 -6.47 -7.33
N THR A 38 -7.38 -7.57 -7.37
CA THR A 38 -7.10 -8.43 -6.24
C THR A 38 -5.65 -8.18 -5.82
N GLY A 39 -5.41 -8.14 -4.51
CA GLY A 39 -4.08 -7.81 -3.98
C GLY A 39 -3.85 -6.30 -3.81
N LEU A 40 -2.60 -5.91 -3.63
CA LEU A 40 -2.22 -4.57 -3.16
C LEU A 40 -2.69 -3.46 -4.10
N THR A 41 -2.73 -3.72 -5.41
CA THR A 41 -3.20 -2.78 -6.42
C THR A 41 -4.65 -2.34 -6.20
N ALA A 42 -5.47 -3.13 -5.52
CA ALA A 42 -6.84 -2.80 -5.16
C ALA A 42 -6.95 -1.63 -4.18
N ILE A 43 -5.92 -1.46 -3.33
CA ILE A 43 -5.92 -0.51 -2.21
C ILE A 43 -4.93 0.66 -2.40
N VAL A 44 -4.16 0.68 -3.49
CA VAL A 44 -3.19 1.75 -3.79
C VAL A 44 -3.87 3.06 -4.16
N GLY A 45 -3.65 4.12 -3.39
CA GLY A 45 -4.20 5.45 -3.63
C GLY A 45 -4.20 6.32 -2.39
N VAL A 46 -4.80 7.50 -2.52
CA VAL A 46 -4.95 8.48 -1.43
C VAL A 46 -6.39 8.47 -0.96
N TYR A 47 -6.59 8.38 0.34
CA TYR A 47 -7.89 8.40 0.99
C TYR A 47 -7.99 9.57 1.95
N THR A 48 -9.20 10.11 2.08
CA THR A 48 -9.55 11.19 3.00
C THR A 48 -10.44 10.64 4.11
N LEU A 49 -10.15 11.01 5.35
CA LEU A 49 -10.98 10.66 6.51
C LEU A 49 -12.36 11.34 6.37
N ILE A 50 -13.43 10.58 6.56
CA ILE A 50 -14.81 11.06 6.42
C ILE A 50 -15.59 11.06 7.74
N ASP A 51 -15.36 10.06 8.58
CA ASP A 51 -15.99 9.91 9.89
C ASP A 51 -15.10 9.12 10.85
N VAL A 52 -15.43 9.20 12.14
CA VAL A 52 -14.80 8.44 13.23
C VAL A 52 -15.91 7.86 14.10
N ASP A 53 -15.91 6.54 14.30
CA ASP A 53 -16.97 5.83 15.03
C ASP A 53 -18.40 6.21 14.53
N ASP A 54 -18.57 6.29 13.20
CA ASP A 54 -19.79 6.73 12.50
C ASP A 54 -20.23 8.19 12.77
N ASP A 55 -19.45 8.97 13.52
CA ASP A 55 -19.68 10.40 13.73
C ASP A 55 -18.97 11.25 12.65
N PRO A 56 -19.66 12.22 12.01
CA PRO A 56 -19.03 13.08 11.01
C PRO A 56 -17.99 14.01 11.63
N LEU A 57 -17.00 14.39 10.82
CA LEU A 57 -15.96 15.34 11.26
C LEU A 57 -16.53 16.75 11.51
N PRO A 58 -16.09 17.46 12.58
CA PRO A 58 -15.15 17.01 13.59
C PRO A 58 -15.78 16.04 14.61
N ALA A 59 -15.22 14.84 14.70
CA ALA A 59 -15.76 13.75 15.50
C ALA A 59 -15.09 13.68 16.87
N ARG A 60 -15.84 13.36 17.92
CA ARG A 60 -15.35 13.31 19.30
C ARG A 60 -14.81 11.91 19.60
N THR A 61 -13.53 11.81 19.92
CA THR A 61 -12.89 10.51 20.22
C THR A 61 -12.68 10.28 21.71
N ASP A 62 -12.57 11.35 22.49
CA ASP A 62 -12.40 11.24 23.94
C ASP A 62 -13.01 12.44 24.67
N SER A 63 -13.35 12.23 25.95
CA SER A 63 -13.76 13.26 26.86
C SER A 63 -13.34 12.97 28.29
N ALA A 64 -12.45 13.80 28.79
CA ALA A 64 -12.21 13.94 30.21
C ALA A 64 -13.10 15.03 30.82
N VAL A 65 -13.08 15.14 32.15
CA VAL A 65 -13.73 16.24 32.89
C VAL A 65 -13.15 17.61 32.47
N THR A 66 -11.90 17.65 32.05
CA THR A 66 -11.14 18.88 31.79
C THR A 66 -11.03 19.26 30.32
N HIS A 67 -11.31 18.34 29.39
CA HIS A 67 -11.16 18.57 27.96
C HIS A 67 -11.93 17.56 27.11
N VAL A 68 -12.12 17.90 25.84
CA VAL A 68 -12.64 17.02 24.80
C VAL A 68 -11.62 16.93 23.68
N THR A 69 -11.35 15.72 23.18
CA THR A 69 -10.51 15.52 21.98
C THR A 69 -11.41 15.32 20.78
N ARG A 70 -11.14 16.05 19.70
CA ARG A 70 -11.85 15.89 18.42
C ARG A 70 -10.88 15.65 17.28
N VAL A 71 -11.23 14.74 16.40
CA VAL A 71 -10.55 14.57 15.11
C VAL A 71 -11.23 15.47 14.09
N ARG A 72 -10.44 16.20 13.30
CA ARG A 72 -10.92 17.21 12.35
C ARG A 72 -10.77 16.80 10.89
N ALA A 73 -9.68 16.12 10.58
CA ALA A 73 -9.32 15.72 9.23
C ALA A 73 -8.30 14.58 9.29
N GLY A 74 -8.13 13.90 8.17
CA GLY A 74 -7.06 12.93 8.03
C GLY A 74 -6.87 12.48 6.58
N THR A 75 -5.68 11.99 6.29
CA THR A 75 -5.30 11.42 5.00
C THR A 75 -4.57 10.10 5.22
N LEU A 76 -4.79 9.16 4.30
CA LEU A 76 -4.07 7.89 4.22
C LEU A 76 -3.62 7.69 2.78
N SER A 77 -2.32 7.57 2.55
CA SER A 77 -1.73 7.23 1.26
C SER A 77 -1.17 5.83 1.31
N ILE A 78 -1.46 5.01 0.30
CA ILE A 78 -0.90 3.68 0.12
C ILE A 78 -0.24 3.62 -1.26
N ASP A 79 1.06 3.34 -1.26
CA ASP A 79 1.88 3.29 -2.47
C ASP A 79 1.95 1.86 -3.06
N PRO A 80 2.26 1.72 -4.37
CA PRO A 80 2.34 0.42 -5.03
C PRO A 80 3.37 -0.56 -4.46
N ASP A 81 4.36 -0.06 -3.72
CA ASP A 81 5.38 -0.87 -3.05
C ASP A 81 4.93 -1.40 -1.68
N GLY A 82 3.70 -1.05 -1.26
CA GLY A 82 3.15 -1.43 0.03
C GLY A 82 3.60 -0.52 1.17
N SER A 83 4.27 0.60 0.89
CA SER A 83 4.44 1.65 1.90
C SER A 83 3.14 2.44 2.09
N TYR A 84 2.94 2.96 3.31
CA TYR A 84 1.84 3.86 3.60
C TYR A 84 2.30 5.07 4.40
N ALA A 85 1.53 6.16 4.30
CA ALA A 85 1.64 7.34 5.13
C ALA A 85 0.25 7.78 5.59
N MET A 86 0.07 7.97 6.90
CA MET A 86 -1.16 8.52 7.47
C MET A 86 -0.88 9.84 8.17
N THR A 87 -1.80 10.79 8.07
CA THR A 87 -1.84 11.97 8.92
C THR A 87 -3.26 12.20 9.43
N VAL A 88 -3.40 12.50 10.72
CA VAL A 88 -4.68 12.82 11.36
C VAL A 88 -4.52 14.11 12.14
N GLU A 89 -5.42 15.06 11.88
CA GLU A 89 -5.50 16.33 12.59
C GLU A 89 -6.50 16.21 13.73
N TRP A 90 -6.12 16.71 14.90
CA TRP A 90 -6.96 16.72 16.09
C TRP A 90 -6.94 18.08 16.77
N GLU A 91 -7.94 18.31 17.61
CA GLU A 91 -7.95 19.42 18.56
C GLU A 91 -8.26 18.91 19.95
N LEU A 92 -7.53 19.43 20.94
CA LEU A 92 -7.88 19.31 22.34
C LEU A 92 -8.62 20.59 22.74
N VAL A 93 -9.84 20.44 23.23
CA VAL A 93 -10.72 21.55 23.64
C VAL A 93 -10.80 21.55 25.16
N PRO A 94 -9.95 22.33 25.87
CA PRO A 94 -9.97 22.38 27.32
C PRO A 94 -11.17 23.19 27.81
N VAL A 95 -11.72 22.83 28.98
CA VAL A 95 -12.85 23.54 29.58
C VAL A 95 -12.45 24.97 29.96
N GLY A 96 -13.16 25.95 29.41
CA GLY A 96 -12.95 27.37 29.71
C GLY A 96 -11.71 27.99 29.03
N LEU A 97 -11.04 27.26 28.13
CA LEU A 97 -9.85 27.73 27.40
C LEU A 97 -10.07 27.60 25.88
N SER A 98 -9.16 28.21 25.13
CA SER A 98 -9.11 28.08 23.68
C SER A 98 -8.69 26.66 23.26
N PRO A 99 -9.23 26.14 22.14
CA PRO A 99 -8.76 24.88 21.57
C PRO A 99 -7.27 24.90 21.25
N VAL A 100 -6.61 23.77 21.45
CA VAL A 100 -5.21 23.52 21.13
C VAL A 100 -5.17 22.56 19.93
N PRO A 101 -4.75 23.00 18.73
CA PRO A 101 -4.63 22.12 17.59
C PRO A 101 -3.42 21.19 17.73
N GLY A 102 -3.53 20.00 17.16
CA GLY A 102 -2.45 19.02 17.07
C GLY A 102 -2.58 18.15 15.83
N SER A 103 -1.52 17.42 15.52
CA SER A 103 -1.48 16.48 14.41
C SER A 103 -0.68 15.25 14.80
N HIS A 104 -1.10 14.10 14.30
CA HIS A 104 -0.35 12.85 14.36
C HIS A 104 -0.04 12.39 12.93
N SER A 105 1.19 11.93 12.69
CA SER A 105 1.61 11.37 11.41
C SER A 105 2.37 10.07 11.64
N GLU A 106 2.09 9.07 10.80
CA GLU A 106 2.73 7.77 10.84
C GLU A 106 3.06 7.31 9.42
N VAL A 107 4.16 6.56 9.30
CA VAL A 107 4.56 5.90 8.08
C VAL A 107 4.87 4.43 8.38
N GLY A 108 4.72 3.58 7.39
CA GLY A 108 4.99 2.16 7.59
C GLY A 108 4.71 1.32 6.35
N THR A 109 4.44 0.04 6.58
CA THR A 109 4.08 -0.92 5.52
C THR A 109 2.65 -1.40 5.69
N VAL A 110 1.99 -1.70 4.57
CA VAL A 110 0.67 -2.33 4.53
C VAL A 110 0.80 -3.73 3.95
N THR A 111 0.20 -4.70 4.63
CA THR A 111 0.14 -6.09 4.20
C THR A 111 -1.31 -6.56 4.11
N ILE A 112 -1.66 -7.21 3.01
CA ILE A 112 -2.97 -7.86 2.88
C ILE A 112 -2.94 -9.19 3.63
N ILE A 113 -3.84 -9.38 4.59
CA ILE A 113 -3.91 -10.56 5.46
C ILE A 113 -5.18 -11.41 5.23
N GLY A 114 -6.05 -10.98 4.32
CA GLY A 114 -7.26 -11.69 3.89
C GLY A 114 -7.77 -11.11 2.58
N GLU A 115 -8.96 -11.51 2.12
CA GLU A 115 -9.51 -11.01 0.85
C GLU A 115 -9.78 -9.49 0.86
N SER A 116 -10.23 -8.97 2.01
CA SER A 116 -10.53 -7.56 2.23
C SER A 116 -9.82 -6.95 3.45
N GLN A 117 -8.95 -7.71 4.11
CA GLN A 117 -8.30 -7.31 5.36
C GLN A 117 -6.86 -6.86 5.11
N VAL A 118 -6.51 -5.73 5.71
CA VAL A 118 -5.17 -5.14 5.66
C VAL A 118 -4.62 -4.97 7.07
N ARG A 119 -3.31 -5.10 7.20
CA ARG A 119 -2.53 -4.76 8.39
C ARG A 119 -1.59 -3.62 8.05
N PHE A 120 -1.62 -2.57 8.85
CA PHE A 120 -0.67 -1.47 8.80
C PHE A 120 0.35 -1.67 9.91
N GLU A 121 1.63 -1.73 9.56
CA GLU A 121 2.74 -1.82 10.50
C GLU A 121 3.54 -0.54 10.41
N GLY A 122 3.39 0.36 11.39
CA GLY A 122 4.20 1.57 11.50
C GLY A 122 4.97 1.62 12.83
N ASP A 123 5.69 2.72 13.02
CA ASP A 123 6.58 2.92 14.16
C ASP A 123 5.84 3.11 15.49
N PHE A 124 4.59 3.58 15.44
CA PHE A 124 3.81 3.88 16.65
C PHE A 124 2.90 2.72 17.02
N ALA A 125 2.19 2.16 16.04
CA ALA A 125 1.24 1.09 16.31
C ALA A 125 1.03 0.16 15.10
N THR A 126 0.46 -1.00 15.39
CA THR A 126 -0.04 -1.92 14.36
C THR A 126 -1.55 -1.78 14.28
N TRP A 127 -2.07 -1.52 13.09
CA TRP A 127 -3.51 -1.35 12.86
C TRP A 127 -4.05 -2.42 11.94
N THR A 128 -5.34 -2.66 12.05
CA THR A 128 -6.07 -3.53 11.12
C THR A 128 -7.16 -2.74 10.44
N GLY A 129 -7.30 -2.94 9.14
CA GLY A 129 -8.37 -2.33 8.38
C GLY A 129 -9.09 -3.31 7.48
N ILE A 130 -10.27 -2.90 7.05
CA ILE A 130 -11.09 -3.56 6.05
C ILE A 130 -11.27 -2.58 4.89
N PHE A 131 -10.98 -3.00 3.67
CA PHE A 131 -11.26 -2.22 2.47
C PHE A 131 -12.49 -2.73 1.75
N GLU A 132 -13.31 -1.80 1.28
CA GLU A 132 -14.59 -2.05 0.61
C GLU A 132 -14.71 -1.09 -0.58
N GLY A 133 -14.12 -1.49 -1.71
CA GLY A 133 -14.11 -0.65 -2.92
C GLY A 133 -13.32 0.64 -2.71
N ASP A 134 -14.02 1.78 -2.64
CA ASP A 134 -13.43 3.11 -2.46
C ASP A 134 -13.24 3.51 -1.00
N ALA A 135 -13.77 2.72 -0.06
CA ALA A 135 -13.73 3.00 1.37
C ALA A 135 -12.77 2.09 2.12
N MET A 136 -12.24 2.59 3.23
CA MET A 136 -11.38 1.84 4.14
C MET A 136 -11.76 2.16 5.58
N ARG A 137 -11.98 1.12 6.38
CA ARG A 137 -12.21 1.22 7.83
C ARG A 137 -10.96 0.76 8.53
N VAL A 138 -10.38 1.58 9.40
CA VAL A 138 -9.14 1.29 10.13
C VAL A 138 -9.44 1.37 11.62
N ALA A 139 -9.25 0.27 12.33
CA ALA A 139 -9.37 0.23 13.78
C ALA A 139 -8.01 0.50 14.42
N VAL A 140 -7.97 1.46 15.33
CA VAL A 140 -6.78 1.90 16.04
C VAL A 140 -6.98 1.73 17.54
N LEU A 141 -6.02 1.12 18.23
CA LEU A 141 -5.90 1.23 19.68
C LEU A 141 -5.05 2.45 19.98
N LEU A 142 -5.57 3.43 20.72
CA LEU A 142 -4.84 4.63 21.11
C LEU A 142 -4.29 4.47 22.54
N PRO A 143 -3.15 3.80 22.75
CA PRO A 143 -2.66 3.48 24.10
C PRO A 143 -2.42 4.72 24.98
N GLU A 144 -2.23 5.89 24.37
CA GLU A 144 -1.98 7.14 25.10
C GLU A 144 -3.26 7.92 25.47
N VAL A 145 -4.40 7.61 24.85
CA VAL A 145 -5.64 8.39 25.01
C VAL A 145 -6.75 7.56 25.65
N SER A 146 -6.89 6.27 25.30
CA SER A 146 -7.78 5.33 26.00
C SER A 146 -7.52 3.88 25.57
N ASP A 147 -7.90 2.91 26.40
CA ASP A 147 -7.99 1.48 25.99
C ASP A 147 -9.12 1.22 24.97
N THR A 148 -9.74 2.26 24.41
CA THR A 148 -10.84 2.16 23.46
C THR A 148 -10.30 2.09 22.05
N ALA A 149 -10.72 1.07 21.30
CA ALA A 149 -10.51 1.03 19.87
C ALA A 149 -11.37 2.12 19.20
N VAL A 150 -10.75 2.95 18.38
CA VAL A 150 -11.42 3.97 17.56
C VAL A 150 -11.42 3.47 16.12
N GLU A 151 -12.56 3.54 15.45
CA GLU A 151 -12.67 3.24 14.02
C GLU A 151 -12.60 4.51 13.18
N LEU A 152 -11.61 4.58 12.31
CA LEU A 152 -11.44 5.65 11.33
C LEU A 152 -11.96 5.19 9.97
N ARG A 153 -12.82 5.98 9.34
CA ARG A 153 -13.29 5.67 7.98
C ARG A 153 -12.71 6.64 6.98
N PHE A 154 -12.04 6.09 5.97
CA PHE A 154 -11.47 6.83 4.86
C PHE A 154 -12.19 6.50 3.55
N ARG A 155 -12.18 7.45 2.62
CA ARG A 155 -12.69 7.29 1.25
C ARG A 155 -11.72 7.91 0.23
N ARG A 156 -11.50 7.21 -0.89
CA ARG A 156 -10.67 7.66 -2.01
C ARG A 156 -11.35 8.73 -2.86
#